data_AF-A0A922MZH8-F1
#
_entry.id   AF-A0A922MZH8-F1
#
_cell.length_a   1.000
_cell.length_b   1.000
_cell.length_c   1.000
_cell.angle_alpha   90.00
_cell.angle_beta   90.00
_cell.angle_gamma   90.00
#
_symmetry.space_group_name_H-M   'P 1'
#
loop_
_entity.id
_entity.type
_entity.pdbx_description
1 polymer ?
#
loop_
_entity_poly.entity_id
_entity_poly.type
_entity_poly.pdbx_seq_one_letter_code
_entity_poly.pdbx_strand_id
1 'polypeptide(L)'
;MALYVINTSRVAAREVSALEASLAWAPARLLESAHDAEGPLYFLTLMLMLYPHAKSPNINKVKSPNNHPDLSYRWRAVKVDMLKRLLVIGHVRAVAPAGPAMRALPADHRAVKQWQDYKPYALFVAIIDQLYTVMFKNVSATTVDQWPVKLAEYIRHNDEANGKAAERIVTTLTDELLPCASFAEFCDAAGFLEDIPEPDAFLQTLIDEQP
;
A
#
# COMPACT_ATOMS: atom_id res chain seq x y z
N MET A 1 -5.54 -12.09 -12.26
CA MET A 1 -4.15 -11.81 -12.67
C MET A 1 -3.13 -12.17 -11.59
N ALA A 2 -3.34 -11.86 -10.31
CA ALA A 2 -2.40 -12.20 -9.21
C ALA A 2 -1.89 -13.67 -9.20
N LEU A 3 -2.77 -14.68 -9.33
CA LEU A 3 -2.35 -16.09 -9.40
C LEU A 3 -1.49 -16.43 -10.64
N TYR A 4 -1.70 -15.72 -11.76
CA TYR A 4 -0.92 -15.87 -12.99
C TYR A 4 0.45 -15.17 -12.88
N VAL A 5 0.50 -14.04 -12.18
CA VAL A 5 1.74 -13.30 -11.82
C VAL A 5 2.63 -14.15 -10.92
N ILE A 6 2.05 -14.81 -9.90
CA ILE A 6 2.78 -15.66 -8.97
C ILE A 6 3.40 -16.88 -9.67
N ASN A 7 2.70 -17.46 -10.64
CA ASN A 7 3.11 -18.71 -11.28
C ASN A 7 3.94 -18.51 -12.57
N THR A 8 4.04 -17.30 -13.12
CA THR A 8 4.79 -17.05 -14.37
C THR A 8 5.74 -15.85 -14.24
N SER A 9 7.03 -16.11 -14.33
CA SER A 9 8.09 -15.09 -14.21
C SER A 9 8.02 -13.99 -15.28
N ARG A 10 7.47 -14.29 -16.47
CA ARG A 10 7.31 -13.31 -17.56
C ARG A 10 6.32 -12.20 -17.24
N VAL A 11 5.33 -12.46 -16.41
CA VAL A 11 4.28 -11.49 -16.09
C VAL A 11 4.75 -10.59 -14.95
N ALA A 12 5.52 -11.12 -14.00
CA ALA A 12 6.06 -10.36 -12.89
C ALA A 12 6.83 -9.10 -13.33
N ALA A 13 7.71 -9.20 -14.33
CA ALA A 13 8.48 -8.04 -14.82
C ALA A 13 7.57 -6.93 -15.40
N ARG A 14 6.57 -7.30 -16.20
CA ARG A 14 5.59 -6.35 -16.77
C ARG A 14 4.81 -5.65 -15.67
N GLU A 15 4.33 -6.41 -14.69
CA GLU A 15 3.55 -5.87 -13.58
C GLU A 15 4.40 -5.01 -12.64
N VAL A 16 5.69 -5.31 -12.47
CA VAL A 16 6.63 -4.45 -11.75
C VAL A 16 6.76 -3.11 -12.46
N SER A 17 6.96 -3.09 -13.79
CA SER A 17 7.02 -1.83 -14.54
C SER A 17 5.72 -1.03 -14.47
N ALA A 18 4.56 -1.69 -14.50
CA ALA A 18 3.26 -1.03 -14.32
C ALA A 18 3.10 -0.43 -12.92
N LEU A 19 3.52 -1.17 -11.88
CA LEU A 19 3.52 -0.69 -10.50
C LEU A 19 4.45 0.52 -10.32
N GLU A 20 5.68 0.46 -10.83
CA GLU A 20 6.64 1.57 -10.79
C GLU A 20 6.10 2.80 -11.52
N ALA A 21 5.48 2.61 -12.69
CA ALA A 21 4.82 3.70 -13.41
C ALA A 21 3.67 4.32 -12.60
N SER A 22 2.92 3.51 -11.85
CA SER A 22 1.85 4.01 -10.96
C SER A 22 2.39 4.85 -9.80
N LEU A 23 3.53 4.46 -9.23
CA LEU A 23 4.21 5.22 -8.19
C LEU A 23 4.77 6.54 -8.74
N ALA A 24 5.03 6.63 -10.04
CA ALA A 24 5.48 7.86 -10.70
C ALA A 24 4.33 8.78 -11.17
N TRP A 25 3.06 8.44 -10.92
CA TRP A 25 1.94 9.28 -11.34
C TRP A 25 2.00 10.70 -10.74
N ALA A 26 1.77 11.69 -11.59
CA ALA A 26 1.55 13.06 -11.15
C ALA A 26 0.26 13.17 -10.30
N PRO A 27 0.15 14.15 -9.38
CA PRO A 27 -1.03 14.32 -8.52
C PRO A 27 -2.36 14.35 -9.28
N ALA A 28 -2.42 15.04 -10.41
CA ALA A 28 -3.62 15.08 -11.25
C ALA A 28 -4.06 13.69 -11.75
N ARG A 29 -3.10 12.82 -12.11
CA ARG A 29 -3.41 11.44 -12.53
C ARG A 29 -3.87 10.58 -11.36
N LEU A 30 -3.33 10.82 -10.15
CA LEU A 30 -3.81 10.14 -8.94
C LEU A 30 -5.28 10.48 -8.67
N LEU A 31 -5.66 11.76 -8.76
CA LEU A 31 -7.06 12.18 -8.57
C LEU A 31 -8.00 11.53 -9.61
N GLU A 32 -7.59 11.48 -10.88
CA GLU A 32 -8.37 10.83 -11.94
C GLU A 32 -8.58 9.34 -11.65
N SER A 33 -7.55 8.68 -11.12
CA SER A 33 -7.55 7.24 -10.85
C SER A 33 -8.42 6.81 -9.67
N ALA A 34 -9.06 7.76 -8.96
CA ALA A 34 -9.80 7.46 -7.75
C ALA A 34 -10.88 6.40 -7.96
N HIS A 35 -11.52 6.36 -9.13
CA HIS A 35 -12.57 5.39 -9.46
C HIS A 35 -12.12 4.28 -10.43
N ASP A 36 -10.85 4.29 -10.84
CA ASP A 36 -10.32 3.31 -11.79
C ASP A 36 -10.22 1.92 -11.16
N ALA A 37 -10.55 0.89 -11.94
CA ALA A 37 -10.35 -0.51 -11.54
C ALA A 37 -8.86 -0.84 -11.34
N GLU A 38 -8.00 -0.31 -12.22
CA GLU A 38 -6.52 -0.37 -12.10
C GLU A 38 -5.98 0.89 -11.40
N GLY A 39 -6.60 1.26 -10.27
CA GLY A 39 -6.20 2.39 -9.44
C GLY A 39 -5.26 2.01 -8.27
N PRO A 40 -5.03 2.93 -7.31
CA PRO A 40 -4.12 2.71 -6.20
C PRO A 40 -4.41 1.47 -5.34
N LEU A 41 -5.69 1.07 -5.20
CA LEU A 41 -6.08 -0.17 -4.50
C LEU A 41 -5.57 -1.43 -5.20
N TYR A 42 -5.65 -1.47 -6.53
CA TYR A 42 -5.12 -2.57 -7.34
C TYR A 42 -3.60 -2.66 -7.20
N PHE A 43 -2.91 -1.54 -7.38
CA PHE A 43 -1.45 -1.49 -7.31
C PHE A 43 -0.90 -1.81 -5.91
N LEU A 44 -1.60 -1.40 -4.86
CA LEU A 44 -1.24 -1.79 -3.49
C LEU A 44 -1.37 -3.30 -3.25
N THR A 45 -2.42 -3.93 -3.78
CA THR A 45 -2.57 -5.40 -3.75
C THR A 45 -1.45 -6.09 -4.53
N LEU A 46 -1.13 -5.55 -5.71
CA LEU A 46 -0.11 -6.08 -6.59
C LEU A 46 1.30 -5.94 -5.96
N MET A 47 1.54 -4.86 -5.23
CA MET A 47 2.79 -4.62 -4.50
C MET A 47 3.11 -5.77 -3.54
N LEU A 48 2.13 -6.27 -2.78
CA LEU A 48 2.31 -7.45 -1.91
C LEU A 48 2.93 -8.65 -2.63
N MET A 49 2.54 -8.84 -3.90
CA MET A 49 2.93 -9.98 -4.70
C MET A 49 4.28 -9.79 -5.41
N LEU A 50 4.72 -8.55 -5.59
CA LEU A 50 5.87 -8.20 -6.42
C LEU A 50 7.05 -7.64 -5.62
N TYR A 51 6.79 -6.93 -4.53
CA TYR A 51 7.83 -6.26 -3.74
C TYR A 51 8.17 -7.06 -2.49
N PRO A 52 9.45 -7.42 -2.29
CA PRO A 52 9.87 -8.14 -1.11
C PRO A 52 9.71 -7.31 0.16
N HIS A 53 9.45 -8.01 1.25
CA HIS A 53 9.57 -7.41 2.56
C HIS A 53 11.03 -6.98 2.81
N ALA A 54 11.21 -5.94 3.61
CA ALA A 54 12.43 -5.18 3.79
C ALA A 54 13.71 -5.95 4.26
N LYS A 55 13.64 -7.25 4.58
CA LYS A 55 14.64 -7.98 5.40
C LYS A 55 15.70 -8.76 4.62
N SER A 56 16.26 -8.23 3.53
CA SER A 56 17.54 -8.78 3.00
C SER A 56 18.72 -7.98 3.58
N PRO A 57 19.62 -8.60 4.37
CA PRO A 57 20.79 -7.93 4.93
C PRO A 57 21.83 -7.49 3.88
N ASN A 58 21.67 -7.89 2.60
CA ASN A 58 22.58 -7.54 1.50
C ASN A 58 21.94 -6.66 0.42
N ILE A 59 20.78 -6.04 0.68
CA ILE A 59 20.03 -5.25 -0.31
C ILE A 59 20.81 -4.03 -0.83
N ASN A 60 21.65 -3.40 0.00
CA ASN A 60 22.48 -2.24 -0.38
C ASN A 60 23.56 -2.55 -1.44
N LYS A 61 23.61 -3.78 -1.98
CA LYS A 61 24.57 -4.21 -3.02
C LYS A 61 23.89 -4.74 -4.29
N VAL A 62 22.56 -4.80 -4.36
CA VAL A 62 21.84 -5.38 -5.50
C VAL A 62 21.59 -4.29 -6.55
N LYS A 63 22.63 -3.96 -7.32
CA LYS A 63 22.43 -3.17 -8.54
C LYS A 63 21.52 -3.95 -9.49
N SER A 64 20.41 -3.34 -9.90
CA SER A 64 19.60 -3.83 -11.01
C SER A 64 20.50 -4.06 -12.22
N PRO A 65 20.42 -5.23 -12.90
CA PRO A 65 21.26 -5.53 -14.07
C PRO A 65 21.08 -4.52 -15.22
N ASN A 66 20.08 -3.64 -15.15
CA ASN A 66 19.69 -2.70 -16.19
C ASN A 66 19.86 -1.21 -15.82
N ASN A 67 20.71 -0.87 -14.83
CA ASN A 67 20.97 0.52 -14.41
C ASN A 67 19.71 1.33 -13.98
N HIS A 68 18.59 0.67 -13.68
CA HIS A 68 17.51 1.30 -12.93
C HIS A 68 18.03 1.67 -11.54
N PRO A 69 17.73 2.87 -11.01
CA PRO A 69 18.15 3.27 -9.68
C PRO A 69 17.69 2.19 -8.69
N ASP A 70 18.63 1.75 -7.85
CA ASP A 70 18.41 0.74 -6.81
C ASP A 70 17.49 1.33 -5.73
N LEU A 71 16.19 1.32 -6.00
CA LEU A 71 15.14 1.65 -5.06
C LEU A 71 14.72 0.40 -4.26
N SER A 72 15.50 -0.70 -4.24
CA SER A 72 15.14 -2.04 -3.77
C SER A 72 14.23 -2.03 -2.53
N TYR A 73 12.96 -2.18 -2.88
CA TYR A 73 11.81 -1.49 -2.30
C TYR A 73 11.34 -2.23 -1.08
N ARG A 74 11.83 -1.79 0.07
CA ARG A 74 11.23 -2.16 1.35
C ARG A 74 9.79 -1.66 1.28
N TRP A 75 8.78 -2.51 1.46
CA TRP A 75 7.39 -2.07 1.72
C TRP A 75 7.37 -0.87 2.70
N ARG A 76 8.25 -0.91 3.71
CA ARG A 76 8.51 0.21 4.65
C ARG A 76 8.86 1.56 4.01
N ALA A 77 9.57 1.60 2.91
CA ALA A 77 9.96 2.84 2.22
C ALA A 77 8.79 3.49 1.47
N VAL A 78 7.77 2.71 1.10
CA VAL A 78 6.64 3.17 0.29
C VAL A 78 5.30 3.13 1.02
N LYS A 79 5.22 2.51 2.21
CA LYS A 79 3.96 2.37 2.98
C LYS A 79 3.27 3.71 3.25
N VAL A 80 4.04 4.76 3.54
CA VAL A 80 3.50 6.11 3.83
C VAL A 80 3.00 6.77 2.56
N ASP A 81 3.73 6.63 1.45
CA ASP A 81 3.26 7.13 0.14
C ASP A 81 1.96 6.43 -0.29
N MET A 82 1.88 5.11 -0.04
CA MET A 82 0.66 4.38 -0.31
C MET A 82 -0.50 4.80 0.59
N LEU A 83 -0.25 5.08 1.87
CA LEU A 83 -1.25 5.66 2.77
C LEU A 83 -1.75 7.01 2.23
N LYS A 84 -0.85 7.92 1.83
CA LYS A 84 -1.22 9.21 1.23
C LYS A 84 -2.14 9.02 0.02
N ARG A 85 -1.76 8.16 -0.92
CA ARG A 85 -2.55 7.88 -2.13
C ARG A 85 -3.95 7.35 -1.80
N LEU A 86 -4.03 6.46 -0.83
CA LEU A 86 -5.27 5.82 -0.40
C LEU A 86 -6.20 6.81 0.32
N LEU A 87 -5.64 7.71 1.13
CA LEU A 87 -6.38 8.83 1.74
C LEU A 87 -6.89 9.80 0.68
N VAL A 88 -6.07 10.13 -0.34
CA VAL A 88 -6.46 11.02 -1.44
C VAL A 88 -7.62 10.43 -2.25
N ILE A 89 -7.55 9.16 -2.66
CA ILE A 89 -8.68 8.56 -3.39
C ILE A 89 -9.93 8.43 -2.51
N GLY A 90 -9.78 8.17 -1.21
CA GLY A 90 -10.90 8.16 -0.27
C GLY A 90 -11.57 9.53 -0.19
N HIS A 91 -10.76 10.59 -0.11
CA HIS A 91 -11.24 11.96 -0.15
C HIS A 91 -12.02 12.27 -1.43
N VAL A 92 -11.42 11.98 -2.60
CA VAL A 92 -12.02 12.20 -3.92
C VAL A 92 -13.37 11.46 -4.04
N ARG A 93 -13.45 10.23 -3.57
CA ARG A 93 -14.69 9.44 -3.58
C ARG A 93 -15.75 10.01 -2.65
N ALA A 94 -15.36 10.61 -1.53
CA ALA A 94 -16.29 11.25 -0.60
C ALA A 94 -16.88 12.57 -1.16
N VAL A 95 -16.06 13.38 -1.84
CA VAL A 95 -16.53 14.63 -2.46
C VAL A 95 -17.20 14.43 -3.83
N ALA A 96 -16.84 13.37 -4.55
CA ALA A 96 -17.31 13.08 -5.90
C ALA A 96 -17.59 11.57 -6.10
N PRO A 97 -18.63 11.01 -5.45
CA PRO A 97 -18.90 9.56 -5.44
C PRO A 97 -19.27 8.96 -6.80
N ALA A 98 -19.84 9.76 -7.71
CA ALA A 98 -20.22 9.34 -9.07
C ALA A 98 -19.91 10.44 -10.12
N GLY A 99 -19.00 11.36 -9.77
CA GLY A 99 -18.62 12.48 -10.64
C GLY A 99 -17.61 12.08 -11.72
N PRO A 100 -17.40 12.93 -12.73
CA PRO A 100 -16.33 12.74 -13.72
C PRO A 100 -14.97 12.69 -13.02
N ALA A 101 -13.99 12.02 -13.67
CA ALA A 101 -12.62 11.98 -13.18
C ALA A 101 -12.09 13.40 -12.92
N MET A 102 -11.61 13.65 -11.71
CA MET A 102 -11.09 14.96 -11.32
C MET A 102 -9.59 15.02 -11.57
N ARG A 103 -9.11 16.11 -12.18
CA ARG A 103 -7.66 16.38 -12.33
C ARG A 103 -7.13 17.37 -11.29
N ALA A 104 -8.04 18.01 -10.56
CA ALA A 104 -7.80 19.03 -9.55
C ALA A 104 -8.95 19.00 -8.54
N LEU A 105 -8.66 19.35 -7.29
CA LEU A 105 -9.60 19.45 -6.19
C LEU A 105 -10.11 20.91 -6.06
N PRO A 106 -11.41 21.16 -6.36
CA PRO A 106 -12.03 22.47 -6.18
C PRO A 106 -11.91 22.99 -4.74
N ALA A 107 -11.95 24.31 -4.57
CA ALA A 107 -11.77 24.94 -3.26
C ALA A 107 -12.84 24.50 -2.22
N ASP A 108 -14.08 24.32 -2.66
CA ASP A 108 -15.19 23.80 -1.87
C ASP A 108 -15.05 22.32 -1.49
N HIS A 109 -14.16 21.60 -2.16
CA HIS A 109 -13.83 20.22 -1.86
C HIS A 109 -12.62 20.05 -0.94
N ARG A 110 -11.90 21.11 -0.56
CA ARG A 110 -10.66 21.01 0.25
C ARG A 110 -10.88 20.83 1.76
N ALA A 111 -12.12 20.92 2.23
CA ALA A 111 -12.42 20.64 3.63
C ALA A 111 -12.25 19.14 3.93
N VAL A 112 -11.37 18.82 4.89
CA VAL A 112 -11.18 17.44 5.38
C VAL A 112 -12.51 16.82 5.78
N LYS A 113 -12.75 15.60 5.29
CA LYS A 113 -13.97 14.83 5.54
C LYS A 113 -13.93 14.06 6.86
N GLN A 114 -15.02 13.38 7.17
CA GLN A 114 -15.12 12.58 8.38
C GLN A 114 -14.18 11.37 8.28
N TRP A 115 -13.65 10.91 9.41
CA TRP A 115 -12.71 9.77 9.42
C TRP A 115 -13.28 8.53 8.72
N GLN A 116 -14.60 8.31 8.83
CA GLN A 116 -15.34 7.21 8.22
C GLN A 116 -15.16 7.15 6.69
N ASP A 117 -14.93 8.28 6.04
CA ASP A 117 -14.70 8.36 4.58
C ASP A 117 -13.29 7.88 4.18
N TYR A 118 -12.32 7.98 5.09
CA TYR A 118 -10.93 7.55 4.87
C TYR A 118 -10.62 6.16 5.41
N LYS A 119 -11.31 5.79 6.48
CA LYS A 119 -11.04 4.60 7.29
C LYS A 119 -10.92 3.31 6.46
N PRO A 120 -11.81 2.98 5.50
CA PRO A 120 -11.66 1.77 4.70
C PRO A 120 -10.34 1.71 3.92
N TYR A 121 -9.85 2.86 3.44
CA TYR A 121 -8.62 2.97 2.66
C TYR A 121 -7.38 2.85 3.54
N ALA A 122 -7.40 3.49 4.71
CA ALA A 122 -6.33 3.38 5.69
C ALA A 122 -6.22 1.95 6.26
N LEU A 123 -7.36 1.32 6.59
CA LEU A 123 -7.41 -0.07 7.02
C LEU A 123 -6.85 -1.02 5.96
N PHE A 124 -7.13 -0.77 4.68
CA PHE A 124 -6.59 -1.58 3.59
C PHE A 124 -5.05 -1.54 3.55
N VAL A 125 -4.46 -0.37 3.73
CA VAL A 125 -3.00 -0.20 3.85
C VAL A 125 -2.46 -0.96 5.07
N ALA A 126 -3.11 -0.85 6.22
CA ALA A 126 -2.70 -1.55 7.44
C ALA A 126 -2.79 -3.08 7.29
N ILE A 127 -3.82 -3.62 6.63
CA ILE A 127 -3.95 -5.06 6.36
C ILE A 127 -2.79 -5.53 5.46
N ILE A 128 -2.43 -4.75 4.44
CA ILE A 128 -1.28 -5.08 3.57
C ILE A 128 0.03 -5.04 4.37
N ASP A 129 0.22 -4.06 5.26
CA ASP A 129 1.37 -4.04 6.17
C ASP A 129 1.42 -5.31 7.04
N GLN A 130 0.29 -5.68 7.64
CA GLN A 130 0.16 -6.88 8.46
C GLN A 130 0.47 -8.17 7.69
N LEU A 131 0.08 -8.26 6.41
CA LEU A 131 0.47 -9.37 5.55
C LEU A 131 2.00 -9.44 5.40
N TYR A 132 2.69 -8.30 5.28
CA TYR A 132 4.16 -8.27 5.25
C TYR A 132 4.82 -8.55 6.61
N THR A 133 4.31 -7.96 7.69
CA THR A 133 4.97 -7.90 9.00
C THR A 133 4.59 -9.04 9.93
N VAL A 134 3.44 -9.68 9.71
CA VAL A 134 2.95 -10.82 10.48
C VAL A 134 2.93 -12.10 9.65
N MET A 135 2.26 -12.13 8.49
CA MET A 135 2.07 -13.37 7.73
C MET A 135 3.32 -13.81 6.96
N PHE A 136 3.90 -12.91 6.17
CA PHE A 136 5.04 -13.19 5.29
C PHE A 136 6.37 -12.72 5.86
N LYS A 137 6.42 -12.46 7.17
CA LYS A 137 7.60 -11.93 7.87
C LYS A 137 8.84 -12.83 7.83
N ASN A 138 8.68 -14.09 7.42
CA ASN A 138 9.72 -15.11 7.32
C ASN A 138 10.09 -15.46 5.86
N VAL A 139 9.45 -14.82 4.87
CA VAL A 139 9.75 -15.09 3.45
C VAL A 139 11.02 -14.36 3.05
N SER A 140 12.13 -15.07 2.89
CA SER A 140 13.40 -14.47 2.48
C SER A 140 13.59 -14.54 0.97
N ALA A 141 13.72 -13.38 0.31
CA ALA A 141 14.12 -13.26 -1.10
C ALA A 141 15.42 -12.44 -1.19
N THR A 142 16.37 -12.90 -2.00
CA THR A 142 17.66 -12.19 -2.18
C THR A 142 17.61 -11.14 -3.29
N THR A 143 16.69 -11.31 -4.24
CA THR A 143 16.37 -10.34 -5.31
C THR A 143 14.86 -10.16 -5.42
N VAL A 144 14.41 -9.05 -6.03
CA VAL A 144 12.99 -8.77 -6.29
C VAL A 144 12.36 -9.87 -7.15
N ASP A 145 13.07 -10.34 -8.17
CA ASP A 145 12.57 -11.37 -9.10
C ASP A 145 12.30 -12.72 -8.41
N GLN A 146 12.92 -12.98 -7.26
CA GLN A 146 12.68 -14.19 -6.47
C GLN A 146 11.43 -14.10 -5.60
N TRP A 147 10.97 -12.88 -5.26
CA TRP A 147 9.91 -12.67 -4.29
C TRP A 147 8.61 -13.41 -4.65
N PRO A 148 8.05 -13.28 -5.87
CA PRO A 148 6.78 -13.95 -6.19
C PRO A 148 6.86 -15.47 -6.01
N VAL A 149 7.98 -16.08 -6.43
CA VAL A 149 8.21 -17.53 -6.32
C VAL A 149 8.37 -17.94 -4.85
N LYS A 150 9.18 -17.21 -4.08
CA LYS A 150 9.43 -17.49 -2.66
C LYS A 150 8.17 -17.33 -1.82
N LEU A 151 7.37 -16.32 -2.11
CA LEU A 151 6.08 -16.11 -1.47
C LEU A 151 5.11 -17.26 -1.78
N ALA A 152 5.05 -17.71 -3.04
CA ALA A 152 4.23 -18.85 -3.44
C ALA A 152 4.65 -20.15 -2.74
N GLU A 153 5.95 -20.42 -2.70
CA GLU A 153 6.53 -21.56 -1.99
C GLU A 153 6.18 -21.49 -0.50
N TYR A 154 6.32 -20.33 0.14
CA TYR A 154 5.99 -20.17 1.55
C TYR A 154 4.51 -20.45 1.81
N ILE A 155 3.61 -19.86 1.01
CA ILE A 155 2.16 -20.05 1.15
C ILE A 155 1.78 -21.54 1.08
N ARG A 156 2.38 -22.30 0.15
CA ARG A 156 2.07 -23.72 -0.07
C ARG A 156 2.52 -24.65 1.06
N HIS A 157 3.60 -24.31 1.76
CA HIS A 157 4.26 -25.22 2.69
C HIS A 157 4.17 -24.80 4.16
N ASN A 158 3.50 -23.68 4.47
CA ASN A 158 3.42 -23.12 5.83
C ASN A 158 1.96 -22.86 6.23
N ASP A 159 1.06 -23.79 5.96
CA ASP A 159 -0.39 -23.69 6.23
C ASP A 159 -0.71 -23.36 7.69
N GLU A 160 -0.13 -24.09 8.65
CA GLU A 160 -0.37 -23.85 10.08
C GLU A 160 0.11 -22.44 10.50
N ALA A 161 1.29 -22.02 10.02
CA ALA A 161 1.83 -20.70 10.32
C ALA A 161 0.99 -19.59 9.68
N ASN A 162 0.50 -19.80 8.46
CA ASN A 162 -0.39 -18.88 7.76
C ASN A 162 -1.74 -18.75 8.47
N GLY A 163 -2.30 -19.87 8.95
CA GLY A 163 -3.53 -19.87 9.75
C GLY A 163 -3.38 -19.05 11.04
N LYS A 164 -2.34 -19.32 11.82
CA LYS A 164 -2.04 -18.55 13.04
C LYS A 164 -1.76 -17.08 12.77
N ALA A 165 -1.13 -16.76 11.63
CA ALA A 165 -0.91 -15.38 11.23
C ALA A 165 -2.23 -14.70 10.86
N ALA A 166 -3.09 -15.35 10.09
CA ALA A 166 -4.40 -14.81 9.71
C ALA A 166 -5.26 -14.51 10.93
N GLU A 167 -5.30 -15.41 11.93
CA GLU A 167 -5.98 -15.17 13.21
C GLU A 167 -5.49 -13.90 13.89
N ARG A 168 -4.17 -13.71 14.00
CA ARG A 168 -3.58 -12.50 14.60
C ARG A 168 -3.92 -11.23 13.83
N ILE A 169 -3.91 -11.29 12.50
CA ILE A 169 -4.27 -10.13 11.66
C ILE A 169 -5.74 -9.77 11.88
N VAL A 170 -6.64 -10.76 11.94
CA VAL A 170 -8.05 -10.52 12.21
C VAL A 170 -8.25 -9.93 13.62
N THR A 171 -7.58 -10.47 14.64
CA THR A 171 -7.61 -9.89 16.00
C THR A 171 -7.16 -8.44 16.00
N THR A 172 -6.01 -8.13 15.38
CA THR A 172 -5.49 -6.75 15.28
C THR A 172 -6.49 -5.84 14.55
N LEU A 173 -7.06 -6.31 13.45
CA LEU A 173 -8.05 -5.56 12.69
C LEU A 173 -9.31 -5.28 13.52
N THR A 174 -9.84 -6.27 14.23
CA THR A 174 -11.10 -6.17 14.98
C THR A 174 -10.96 -5.41 16.29
N ASP A 175 -9.87 -5.64 17.02
CA ASP A 175 -9.74 -5.17 18.40
C ASP A 175 -8.97 -3.84 18.49
N GLU A 176 -8.10 -3.53 17.51
CA GLU A 176 -7.24 -2.34 17.55
C GLU A 176 -7.60 -1.35 16.43
N LEU A 177 -7.69 -1.80 15.18
CA LEU A 177 -7.83 -0.90 14.03
C LEU A 177 -9.28 -0.46 13.74
N LEU A 178 -10.24 -1.38 13.76
CA LEU A 178 -11.66 -1.09 13.53
C LEU A 178 -12.28 -0.20 14.61
N PRO A 179 -11.87 -0.21 15.88
CA PRO A 179 -12.40 0.71 16.89
C PRO A 179 -11.93 2.16 16.74
N CYS A 180 -10.80 2.41 16.06
CA CYS A 180 -10.24 3.75 15.89
C CYS A 180 -11.28 4.76 15.37
N ALA A 181 -11.52 5.82 16.15
CA ALA A 181 -12.49 6.88 15.91
C ALA A 181 -11.90 8.08 15.17
N SER A 182 -10.57 8.16 15.05
CA SER A 182 -9.85 9.22 14.35
C SER A 182 -8.66 8.69 13.55
N PHE A 183 -8.13 9.53 12.66
CA PHE A 183 -6.90 9.21 11.93
C PHE A 183 -5.68 9.13 12.88
N ALA A 184 -5.65 9.96 13.93
CA ALA A 184 -4.60 9.93 14.93
C ALA A 184 -4.57 8.60 15.71
N GLU A 185 -5.73 8.12 16.17
CA GLU A 185 -5.84 6.81 16.82
C GLU A 185 -5.41 5.67 15.89
N PHE A 186 -5.79 5.75 14.61
CA PHE A 186 -5.33 4.78 13.61
C PHE A 186 -3.80 4.83 13.43
N CYS A 187 -3.19 6.01 13.34
CA CYS A 187 -1.75 6.15 13.20
C CYS A 187 -0.99 5.57 14.41
N ASP A 188 -1.55 5.69 15.61
CA ASP A 188 -1.00 5.06 16.82
C ASP A 188 -1.10 3.53 16.71
N ALA A 189 -2.32 3.00 16.57
CA ALA A 189 -2.57 1.56 16.54
C ALA A 189 -1.86 0.84 15.37
N ALA A 190 -1.75 1.48 14.20
CA ALA A 190 -1.12 0.89 13.01
C ALA A 190 0.39 1.18 12.90
N GLY A 191 1.01 1.87 13.87
CA GLY A 191 2.45 2.13 13.88
C GLY A 191 2.92 3.11 12.79
N PHE A 192 2.12 4.14 12.51
CA PHE A 192 2.47 5.25 11.62
C PHE A 192 2.95 6.50 12.37
N LEU A 193 2.81 6.61 13.70
CA LEU A 193 3.22 7.81 14.44
C LEU A 193 4.70 8.17 14.32
N GLU A 194 5.59 7.19 14.12
CA GLU A 194 7.02 7.47 13.88
C GLU A 194 7.23 8.27 12.59
N ASP A 195 6.44 7.97 11.55
CA ASP A 195 6.53 8.60 10.24
C ASP A 195 5.58 9.82 10.11
N ILE A 196 4.51 9.86 10.92
CA ILE A 196 3.43 10.86 10.91
C ILE A 196 3.13 11.31 12.36
N PRO A 197 3.98 12.17 12.95
CA PRO A 197 3.82 12.58 14.35
C PRO A 197 2.62 13.51 14.60
N GLU A 198 2.15 14.22 13.57
CA GLU A 198 0.97 15.11 13.63
C GLU A 198 -0.08 14.69 12.57
N PRO A 199 -0.89 13.64 12.83
CA PRO A 199 -1.80 13.06 11.85
C PRO A 199 -2.83 14.04 11.27
N ASP A 200 -3.39 14.91 12.12
CA ASP A 200 -4.42 15.87 11.67
C ASP A 200 -3.83 16.94 10.74
N ALA A 201 -2.69 17.52 11.11
CA ALA A 201 -1.97 18.49 10.28
C ALA A 201 -1.49 17.85 8.97
N PHE A 202 -1.00 16.61 9.03
CA PHE A 202 -0.63 15.83 7.87
C PHE A 202 -1.79 15.63 6.90
N LEU A 203 -2.97 15.24 7.39
CA LEU A 203 -4.15 15.01 6.55
C LEU A 203 -4.62 16.32 5.91
N GLN A 204 -4.65 17.42 6.68
CA GLN A 204 -5.01 18.74 6.14
C GLN A 204 -4.06 19.17 5.02
N THR A 205 -2.74 19.10 5.28
CA THR A 205 -1.70 19.43 4.29
C THR A 205 -1.82 18.56 3.04
N LEU A 206 -2.05 17.26 3.21
CA LEU A 206 -2.22 16.33 2.10
C LEU A 206 -3.37 16.73 1.17
N ILE A 207 -4.49 17.22 1.72
CA ILE A 207 -5.63 17.70 0.91
C ILE A 207 -5.33 19.07 0.29
N ASP A 208 -4.70 19.97 1.02
CA ASP A 208 -4.37 21.32 0.55
C ASP A 208 -3.33 21.32 -0.59
N GLU A 209 -2.44 20.32 -0.63
CA GLU A 209 -1.43 20.15 -1.68
C GLU A 209 -1.97 19.56 -3.00
N GLN A 210 -3.22 19.08 -3.03
CA GLN A 210 -3.80 18.55 -4.27
C GLN A 210 -3.95 19.66 -5.32
N PRO A 211 -3.72 19.37 -6.61
CA PRO A 211 -3.84 20.34 -7.70
C PRO A 211 -5.24 20.92 -7.82
#